data_AF-A0A952DW89-F1
#
_entry.id   AF-A0A952DW89-F1
#
_cell.length_a   1.000
_cell.length_b   1.000
_cell.length_c   1.000
_cell.angle_alpha   90.00
_cell.angle_beta   90.00
_cell.angle_gamma   90.00
#
_symmetry.space_group_name_H-M   'P 1'
#
loop_
_entity.id
_entity.type
_entity.pdbx_description
1 polymer ?
#
loop_
_entity_poly.entity_id
_entity_poly.type
_entity_poly.pdbx_seq_one_letter_code
_entity_poly.pdbx_strand_id
1 'polypeptide(L)'
;MKKLLLTMILLFAVFGLTSCGTKTQSDPNIDIQKVTTNGKKTYVGFVASWCPHCKAEVPVLDKFYRDFKDQVNMQLINTDQKKFSGDLIIPQDLSLPTTYEKTTGDKCEYVPSYVIYDENGKLEEKVCGGKLTYDELKAKLITNNTNDMKTIDTTYQTSGFKKDDIGVILTTTNGKIEIKLFPNEAPKTVNNFLALAQTGYYNQTIFHRVIKDFMIQGGDPEGTGMGGQSIYGKEFEDEFVDNLQNLTGSISMANAGPNTNGSQFFINVANNSFLNGKHTVFGQVVNGYDNVEKISKSKTTSDDKPEKEVKIIGIEIVKFDGTSLKPYKFSLKDAQKELNAKAELKKEADKNRIVKAGDIIEVNYIGKTTADGKEFDNSYTRGEPIEFEVGAGKMIPGFDAGVLGMKLGEKKTLNIKAKDAYGEYDPSKVQEIKKEELKQFEDAGYKLEVGTKLPTMYGEFEIKEVTKDSVKIDLNNFLVGKDLTFDIEIVGFKN
;
A
#
# COMPACT_ATOMS: atom_id res chain seq x y z
N MET A 1 -33.17 27.06 -19.26
CA MET A 1 -33.45 27.27 -20.70
C MET A 1 -32.12 27.72 -21.30
N LYS A 2 -31.42 27.06 -22.23
CA LYS A 2 -31.77 26.18 -23.38
C LYS A 2 -32.32 26.98 -24.59
N LYS A 3 -31.59 26.93 -25.72
CA LYS A 3 -31.69 27.76 -26.96
C LYS A 3 -31.19 29.21 -26.77
N LEU A 4 -30.59 29.88 -27.77
CA LEU A 4 -30.38 29.62 -29.22
C LEU A 4 -28.92 30.05 -29.56
N LEU A 5 -28.10 29.37 -30.38
CA LEU A 5 -28.06 29.36 -31.87
C LEU A 5 -28.20 30.78 -32.50
N LEU A 6 -27.46 31.23 -33.53
CA LEU A 6 -26.55 30.63 -34.54
C LEU A 6 -25.45 31.74 -34.84
N THR A 7 -24.60 31.91 -35.89
CA THR A 7 -24.47 31.44 -37.29
C THR A 7 -23.10 31.80 -37.93
N MET A 8 -22.41 30.83 -38.57
CA MET A 8 -21.60 30.95 -39.83
C MET A 8 -20.34 31.85 -39.92
N ILE A 9 -19.40 31.72 -40.90
CA ILE A 9 -19.24 30.88 -42.14
C ILE A 9 -17.72 30.54 -42.30
N LEU A 10 -17.26 29.28 -42.49
CA LEU A 10 -16.95 28.55 -43.75
C LEU A 10 -15.79 29.15 -44.60
N LEU A 11 -14.93 28.41 -45.32
CA LEU A 11 -14.67 26.98 -45.65
C LEU A 11 -13.11 26.81 -45.81
N PHE A 12 -12.44 25.67 -46.00
CA PHE A 12 -12.73 24.27 -46.38
C PHE A 12 -12.17 23.30 -45.27
N ALA A 13 -11.99 21.96 -45.32
CA ALA A 13 -11.89 20.89 -46.34
C ALA A 13 -10.59 20.93 -47.21
N VAL A 14 -9.94 19.86 -47.69
CA VAL A 14 -10.02 18.37 -47.57
C VAL A 14 -8.55 17.83 -47.63
N PHE A 15 -8.16 16.54 -47.48
CA PHE A 15 -8.79 15.21 -47.48
C PHE A 15 -7.89 14.17 -46.73
N GLY A 16 -8.27 12.88 -46.69
CA GLY A 16 -7.42 11.75 -46.25
C GLY A 16 -7.98 10.97 -45.05
N LEU A 17 -8.42 9.72 -45.25
CA LEU A 17 -9.23 9.00 -44.23
C LEU A 17 -9.28 7.46 -44.44
N THR A 18 -8.61 6.69 -43.56
CA THR A 18 -8.86 5.27 -43.16
C THR A 18 -7.82 4.90 -42.09
N SER A 19 -8.03 4.01 -41.10
CA SER A 19 -9.07 2.98 -40.94
C SER A 19 -9.54 2.81 -39.47
N CYS A 20 -10.41 3.70 -39.00
CA CYS A 20 -11.45 3.41 -38.00
C CYS A 20 -12.47 4.58 -38.03
N GLY A 21 -13.70 4.37 -37.56
CA GLY A 21 -14.81 5.33 -37.75
C GLY A 21 -14.52 6.73 -37.20
N THR A 22 -14.39 7.73 -38.09
CA THR A 22 -14.15 9.15 -37.79
C THR A 22 -15.32 9.84 -37.09
N LYS A 23 -15.14 10.96 -36.37
CA LYS A 23 -14.19 12.07 -36.61
C LYS A 23 -13.52 12.61 -35.34
N THR A 24 -12.27 13.02 -35.48
CA THR A 24 -11.61 13.98 -34.60
C THR A 24 -11.99 15.42 -34.97
N GLN A 25 -11.94 16.31 -33.98
CA GLN A 25 -11.86 17.76 -34.16
C GLN A 25 -10.62 18.21 -33.36
N SER A 26 -9.75 19.00 -33.99
CA SER A 26 -8.52 19.49 -33.36
C SER A 26 -8.76 20.81 -32.64
N ASP A 27 -8.26 20.95 -31.42
CA ASP A 27 -8.20 22.21 -30.69
C ASP A 27 -6.79 22.34 -30.06
N PRO A 28 -6.05 23.46 -30.22
CA PRO A 28 -4.66 23.55 -29.80
C PRO A 28 -4.48 24.30 -28.48
N ASN A 29 -4.53 23.58 -27.35
CA ASN A 29 -3.73 23.87 -26.15
C ASN A 29 -3.75 22.65 -25.23
N ILE A 30 -2.56 22.14 -24.90
CA ILE A 30 -2.37 21.02 -23.97
C ILE A 30 -1.84 21.60 -22.67
N ASP A 31 -2.48 21.28 -21.55
CA ASP A 31 -1.93 21.48 -20.20
C ASP A 31 -2.00 20.14 -19.43
N ILE A 32 -0.90 19.76 -18.77
CA ILE A 32 -0.69 18.44 -18.19
C ILE A 32 -0.45 18.58 -16.68
N GLN A 33 -1.52 18.46 -15.89
CA GLN A 33 -1.39 18.36 -14.45
C GLN A 33 -0.93 16.95 -14.05
N LYS A 34 0.38 16.83 -13.77
CA LYS A 34 1.05 15.58 -13.37
C LYS A 34 0.52 15.06 -12.02
N VAL A 35 0.11 13.79 -11.99
CA VAL A 35 -0.04 13.02 -10.74
C VAL A 35 1.18 12.10 -10.57
N THR A 36 2.32 12.70 -10.19
CA THR A 36 3.58 11.97 -9.98
C THR A 36 3.49 11.11 -8.72
N THR A 37 3.51 9.78 -8.84
CA THR A 37 3.72 8.86 -7.70
C THR A 37 4.62 7.69 -8.09
N ASN A 38 5.65 7.43 -7.29
CA ASN A 38 6.84 6.64 -7.62
C ASN A 38 6.57 5.23 -8.19
N GLY A 39 7.50 4.76 -9.05
CA GLY A 39 7.46 3.47 -9.73
C GLY A 39 6.82 3.52 -11.12
N LYS A 40 7.33 2.71 -12.06
CA LYS A 40 6.75 2.53 -13.40
C LYS A 40 5.31 2.02 -13.28
N LYS A 41 4.36 2.74 -13.87
CA LYS A 41 2.92 2.49 -13.74
C LYS A 41 2.22 2.64 -15.09
N THR A 42 1.75 1.52 -15.61
CA THR A 42 0.84 1.45 -16.76
C THR A 42 -0.59 1.78 -16.30
N TYR A 43 -1.29 2.63 -17.04
CA TYR A 43 -2.71 2.91 -16.78
C TYR A 43 -3.60 2.03 -17.65
N VAL A 44 -4.61 1.38 -17.05
CA VAL A 44 -5.53 0.47 -17.76
C VAL A 44 -6.98 0.93 -17.57
N GLY A 45 -7.58 1.39 -18.67
CA GLY A 45 -8.99 1.80 -18.71
C GLY A 45 -9.88 0.67 -19.23
N PHE A 46 -10.89 0.27 -18.44
CA PHE A 46 -11.89 -0.73 -18.83
C PHE A 46 -13.24 -0.08 -19.14
N VAL A 47 -13.78 -0.37 -20.33
CA VAL A 47 -15.13 0.07 -20.74
C VAL A 47 -16.13 -1.04 -20.49
N ALA A 48 -17.08 -0.81 -19.59
CA ALA A 48 -18.20 -1.71 -19.32
C ALA A 48 -19.55 -1.05 -19.70
N SER A 49 -20.26 -1.67 -20.63
CA SER A 49 -21.69 -1.40 -20.88
C SER A 49 -22.58 -2.31 -20.06
N TRP A 50 -23.77 -1.85 -19.74
CA TRP A 50 -24.79 -2.56 -18.99
C TRP A 50 -25.84 -3.15 -19.94
N CYS A 51 -25.89 -4.48 -20.07
CA CYS A 51 -26.93 -5.15 -20.86
C CYS A 51 -28.25 -5.27 -20.06
N PRO A 52 -29.35 -4.62 -20.46
CA PRO A 52 -30.61 -4.63 -19.70
C PRO A 52 -31.25 -6.02 -19.60
N HIS A 53 -30.96 -6.92 -20.54
CA HIS A 53 -31.54 -8.27 -20.59
C HIS A 53 -30.83 -9.27 -19.67
N CYS A 54 -29.55 -9.11 -19.37
CA CYS A 54 -28.75 -10.17 -18.75
C CYS A 54 -28.77 -10.19 -17.22
N LYS A 55 -29.00 -9.05 -16.55
CA LYS A 55 -28.91 -8.88 -15.08
C LYS A 55 -27.62 -9.43 -14.43
N ALA A 56 -26.54 -9.56 -15.20
CA ALA A 56 -25.27 -10.08 -14.73
C ALA A 56 -24.29 -8.93 -14.44
N GLU A 57 -23.93 -8.77 -13.17
CA GLU A 57 -22.70 -8.06 -12.80
C GLU A 57 -21.50 -8.82 -13.39
N VAL A 58 -20.47 -8.13 -13.89
CA VAL A 58 -19.42 -8.74 -14.72
C VAL A 58 -18.36 -9.42 -13.84
N PRO A 59 -18.43 -10.75 -13.58
CA PRO A 59 -17.71 -11.33 -12.44
C PRO A 59 -16.21 -11.42 -12.69
N VAL A 60 -15.81 -11.53 -13.96
CA VAL A 60 -14.42 -11.53 -14.41
C VAL A 60 -13.76 -10.18 -14.16
N LEU A 61 -14.47 -9.08 -14.43
CA LEU A 61 -13.93 -7.72 -14.31
C LEU A 61 -13.84 -7.28 -12.85
N ASP A 62 -14.84 -7.64 -12.05
CA ASP A 62 -14.90 -7.40 -10.61
C ASP A 62 -13.87 -8.27 -9.83
N LYS A 63 -13.68 -9.54 -10.23
CA LYS A 63 -12.55 -10.36 -9.74
C LYS A 63 -11.21 -9.75 -10.14
N PHE A 64 -11.03 -9.38 -11.41
CA PHE A 64 -9.79 -8.77 -11.89
C PHE A 64 -9.48 -7.45 -11.17
N TYR A 65 -10.49 -6.62 -10.88
CA TYR A 65 -10.34 -5.42 -10.07
C TYR A 65 -9.88 -5.74 -8.64
N ARG A 66 -10.51 -6.70 -7.94
CA ARG A 66 -10.03 -7.16 -6.62
C ARG A 66 -8.59 -7.65 -6.65
N ASP A 67 -8.23 -8.45 -7.65
CA ASP A 67 -6.93 -9.11 -7.71
C ASP A 67 -5.77 -8.15 -8.06
N PHE A 68 -6.04 -7.03 -8.75
CA PHE A 68 -5.00 -6.15 -9.31
C PHE A 68 -5.07 -4.65 -8.95
N LYS A 69 -6.14 -4.13 -8.34
CA LYS A 69 -6.26 -2.71 -7.93
C LYS A 69 -5.11 -2.19 -7.05
N ASP A 70 -4.47 -3.08 -6.28
CA ASP A 70 -3.36 -2.76 -5.37
C ASP A 70 -1.98 -2.97 -6.03
N GLN A 71 -1.95 -3.43 -7.28
CA GLN A 71 -0.73 -3.71 -8.08
C GLN A 71 -0.59 -2.77 -9.29
N VAL A 72 -1.69 -2.29 -9.84
CA VAL A 72 -1.77 -1.33 -10.96
C VAL A 72 -2.90 -0.33 -10.73
N ASN A 73 -2.72 0.91 -11.19
CA ASN A 73 -3.71 1.96 -11.01
C ASN A 73 -4.87 1.78 -11.99
N MET A 74 -5.91 1.07 -11.55
CA MET A 74 -7.06 0.67 -12.36
C MET A 74 -8.31 1.47 -12.01
N GLN A 75 -9.08 1.86 -13.03
CA GLN A 75 -10.39 2.50 -12.86
C GLN A 75 -11.45 1.83 -13.75
N LEU A 76 -12.65 1.64 -13.18
CA LEU A 76 -13.79 1.02 -13.84
C LEU A 76 -14.72 2.11 -14.41
N ILE A 77 -14.90 2.14 -15.74
CA ILE A 77 -15.78 3.10 -16.40
C ILE A 77 -17.10 2.42 -16.78
N ASN A 78 -18.16 2.73 -16.02
CA ASN A 78 -19.53 2.40 -16.38
C ASN A 78 -20.06 3.44 -17.37
N THR A 79 -20.46 3.00 -18.57
CA THR A 79 -20.90 3.90 -19.64
C THR A 79 -22.36 4.35 -19.52
N ASP A 80 -23.20 3.58 -18.83
CA ASP A 80 -24.66 3.75 -18.85
C ASP A 80 -25.23 4.48 -17.62
N GLN A 81 -24.44 4.64 -16.56
CA GLN A 81 -24.77 5.54 -15.44
C GLN A 81 -23.65 6.53 -15.19
N LYS A 82 -23.97 7.84 -15.29
CA LYS A 82 -23.08 8.96 -14.96
C LYS A 82 -22.91 9.15 -13.45
N LYS A 83 -22.52 8.08 -12.75
CA LYS A 83 -22.17 8.06 -11.33
C LYS A 83 -20.77 7.47 -11.19
N PHE A 84 -19.82 8.35 -10.94
CA PHE A 84 -18.44 8.01 -10.60
C PHE A 84 -18.34 7.73 -9.09
N SER A 85 -17.40 6.87 -8.70
CA SER A 85 -17.04 6.65 -7.30
C SER A 85 -15.58 7.03 -7.11
N GLY A 86 -15.35 8.27 -6.68
CA GLY A 86 -14.03 8.91 -6.62
C GLY A 86 -13.95 10.11 -7.56
N ASP A 87 -13.19 11.13 -7.14
CA ASP A 87 -13.09 12.41 -7.84
C ASP A 87 -12.07 12.34 -8.99
N LEU A 88 -12.54 12.43 -10.23
CA LEU A 88 -11.68 12.68 -11.39
C LEU A 88 -12.41 13.49 -12.46
N ILE A 89 -11.70 14.50 -13.00
CA ILE A 89 -12.13 15.27 -14.17
C ILE A 89 -11.63 14.54 -15.42
N ILE A 90 -12.56 14.17 -16.32
CA ILE A 90 -12.22 13.52 -17.60
C ILE A 90 -12.02 14.60 -18.68
N PRO A 91 -10.92 14.58 -19.47
CA PRO A 91 -10.75 15.46 -20.63
C PRO A 91 -11.88 15.32 -21.66
N GLN A 92 -12.34 16.44 -22.25
CA GLN A 92 -13.52 16.46 -23.13
C GLN A 92 -13.30 15.74 -24.48
N ASP A 93 -12.05 15.48 -24.83
CA ASP A 93 -11.54 14.89 -26.06
C ASP A 93 -11.36 13.35 -26.00
N LEU A 94 -11.59 12.72 -24.83
CA LEU A 94 -11.41 11.29 -24.64
C LEU A 94 -12.52 10.44 -25.32
N SER A 95 -12.36 10.17 -26.62
CA SER A 95 -13.26 9.28 -27.37
C SER A 95 -13.08 7.80 -27.00
N LEU A 96 -13.79 7.37 -25.95
CA LEU A 96 -13.93 5.95 -25.58
C LEU A 96 -14.54 5.15 -26.75
N PRO A 97 -14.10 3.91 -27.00
CA PRO A 97 -14.69 3.08 -28.05
C PRO A 97 -16.13 2.70 -27.71
N THR A 98 -17.05 2.96 -28.64
CA THR A 98 -18.43 2.45 -28.58
C THR A 98 -18.44 0.93 -28.64
N THR A 99 -19.33 0.30 -27.86
CA THR A 99 -19.44 -1.16 -27.80
C THR A 99 -19.99 -1.77 -29.09
N TYR A 100 -19.55 -2.99 -29.38
CA TYR A 100 -19.98 -3.76 -30.55
C TYR A 100 -20.97 -4.84 -30.12
N GLU A 101 -22.27 -4.56 -30.17
CA GLU A 101 -23.27 -5.62 -30.00
C GLU A 101 -23.25 -6.57 -31.21
N LYS A 102 -23.05 -7.87 -30.94
CA LYS A 102 -23.30 -8.93 -31.92
C LYS A 102 -24.34 -9.91 -31.37
N THR A 103 -25.60 -9.54 -31.55
CA THR A 103 -26.75 -10.40 -31.21
C THR A 103 -26.72 -11.66 -32.09
N THR A 104 -26.57 -12.83 -31.47
CA THR A 104 -26.53 -14.12 -32.19
C THR A 104 -27.43 -15.13 -31.48
N GLY A 105 -28.75 -14.91 -31.57
CA GLY A 105 -29.77 -15.65 -30.81
C GLY A 105 -29.79 -15.27 -29.32
N ASP A 106 -30.32 -16.16 -28.48
CA ASP A 106 -30.60 -15.93 -27.04
C ASP A 106 -29.35 -15.88 -26.14
N LYS A 107 -28.19 -15.49 -26.69
CA LYS A 107 -26.92 -15.37 -25.97
C LYS A 107 -26.22 -14.07 -26.31
N CYS A 108 -26.18 -13.15 -25.34
CA CYS A 108 -25.28 -12.00 -25.38
C CYS A 108 -23.86 -12.46 -25.02
N GLU A 109 -22.95 -12.48 -25.99
CA GLU A 109 -21.51 -12.57 -25.69
C GLU A 109 -21.00 -11.19 -25.31
N TYR A 110 -20.56 -11.02 -24.06
CA TYR A 110 -19.87 -9.79 -23.63
C TYR A 110 -18.49 -9.70 -24.29
N VAL A 111 -18.19 -8.54 -24.87
CA VAL A 111 -16.91 -8.31 -25.57
C VAL A 111 -16.20 -7.10 -24.94
N PRO A 112 -15.30 -7.31 -23.97
CA PRO A 112 -14.61 -6.20 -23.32
C PRO A 112 -13.71 -5.44 -24.30
N SER A 113 -13.60 -4.14 -24.08
CA SER A 113 -12.63 -3.26 -24.77
C SER A 113 -11.80 -2.54 -23.72
N TYR A 114 -10.49 -2.46 -23.96
CA TYR A 114 -9.53 -1.88 -23.02
C TYR A 114 -8.55 -0.95 -23.72
N VAL A 115 -7.98 -0.04 -22.93
CA VAL A 115 -6.99 0.95 -23.38
C VAL A 115 -5.82 0.98 -22.39
N ILE A 116 -4.60 0.96 -22.92
CA ILE A 116 -3.34 0.95 -22.17
C ILE A 116 -2.57 2.25 -22.49
N TYR A 117 -2.10 2.94 -21.46
CA TYR A 117 -1.25 4.13 -21.59
C TYR A 117 0.08 3.95 -20.84
N ASP A 118 1.13 4.56 -21.39
CA ASP A 118 2.46 4.59 -20.80
C ASP A 118 2.54 5.53 -19.57
N GLU A 119 3.72 5.57 -18.94
CA GLU A 119 4.03 6.42 -17.79
C GLU A 119 3.94 7.93 -18.06
N ASN A 120 3.83 8.34 -19.33
CA ASN A 120 3.67 9.72 -19.78
C ASN A 120 2.22 10.04 -20.23
N GLY A 121 1.29 9.10 -20.06
CA GLY A 121 -0.12 9.26 -20.49
C GLY A 121 -0.34 9.09 -22.00
N LYS A 122 0.66 8.63 -22.75
CA LYS A 122 0.55 8.37 -24.19
C LYS A 122 -0.05 6.99 -24.42
N LEU A 123 -0.95 6.90 -25.41
CA LEU A 123 -1.61 5.65 -25.79
C LEU A 123 -0.60 4.61 -26.32
N GLU A 124 -0.51 3.44 -25.67
CA GLU A 124 0.26 2.28 -26.14
C GLU A 124 -0.62 1.32 -26.95
N GLU A 125 -1.74 0.87 -26.37
CA GLU A 125 -2.62 -0.13 -26.97
C GLU A 125 -4.10 0.25 -26.82
N LYS A 126 -4.88 0.09 -27.89
CA LYS A 126 -6.35 0.24 -27.89
C LYS A 126 -6.97 -1.01 -28.52
N VAL A 127 -7.61 -1.86 -27.71
CA VAL A 127 -8.27 -3.08 -28.19
C VAL A 127 -9.78 -2.87 -28.19
N CYS A 128 -10.35 -2.92 -29.39
CA CYS A 128 -11.79 -2.79 -29.63
C CYS A 128 -12.38 -4.15 -30.02
N GLY A 129 -12.82 -4.91 -29.01
CA GLY A 129 -13.55 -6.16 -29.18
C GLY A 129 -12.69 -7.41 -29.41
N GLY A 130 -12.65 -8.30 -28.41
CA GLY A 130 -12.18 -9.68 -28.57
C GLY A 130 -12.59 -10.56 -27.38
N LYS A 131 -12.50 -11.87 -27.53
CA LYS A 131 -12.50 -12.81 -26.39
C LYS A 131 -11.09 -12.87 -25.82
N LEU A 132 -10.78 -12.00 -24.85
CA LEU A 132 -9.63 -12.20 -23.96
C LEU A 132 -10.09 -12.98 -22.73
N THR A 133 -9.31 -13.99 -22.36
CA THR A 133 -9.40 -14.66 -21.06
C THR A 133 -8.69 -13.85 -19.98
N TYR A 134 -8.99 -14.17 -18.72
CA TYR A 134 -8.33 -13.59 -17.55
C TYR A 134 -6.80 -13.79 -17.58
N ASP A 135 -6.35 -14.97 -18.01
CA ASP A 135 -4.92 -15.32 -18.03
C ASP A 135 -4.15 -14.63 -19.16
N GLU A 136 -4.76 -14.42 -20.34
CA GLU A 136 -4.16 -13.60 -21.41
C GLU A 136 -4.02 -12.13 -21.01
N LEU A 137 -5.03 -11.58 -20.33
CA LEU A 137 -5.03 -10.18 -19.87
C LEU A 137 -3.99 -9.97 -18.75
N LYS A 138 -3.88 -10.94 -17.84
CA LYS A 138 -2.82 -11.02 -16.82
C LYS A 138 -1.43 -11.13 -17.45
N ALA A 139 -1.24 -11.99 -18.45
CA ALA A 139 0.06 -12.20 -19.09
C ALA A 139 0.61 -10.92 -19.73
N LYS A 140 -0.23 -10.20 -20.50
CA LYS A 140 0.15 -8.92 -21.15
C LYS A 140 0.62 -7.85 -20.17
N LEU A 141 -0.10 -7.65 -19.06
CA LEU A 141 0.23 -6.60 -18.09
C LEU A 141 1.50 -6.93 -17.29
N ILE A 142 1.80 -8.21 -17.08
CA ILE A 142 3.09 -8.63 -16.51
C ILE A 142 4.24 -8.30 -17.47
N THR A 143 4.11 -8.59 -18.77
CA THR A 143 5.21 -8.40 -19.75
C THR A 143 5.64 -6.95 -19.98
N ASN A 144 4.79 -5.94 -19.70
CA ASN A 144 5.20 -4.54 -19.78
C ASN A 144 5.92 -4.05 -18.50
N ASN A 145 5.78 -4.75 -17.36
CA ASN A 145 6.39 -4.39 -16.07
C ASN A 145 7.65 -5.21 -15.70
N THR A 146 7.97 -6.27 -16.47
CA THR A 146 9.06 -7.21 -16.16
C THR A 146 10.49 -6.65 -16.16
N ASN A 147 10.70 -5.38 -16.53
CA ASN A 147 12.04 -4.77 -16.50
C ASN A 147 12.45 -4.18 -15.14
N ASP A 148 11.50 -3.94 -14.22
CA ASP A 148 11.81 -3.45 -12.85
C ASP A 148 10.98 -4.12 -11.73
N MET A 149 10.04 -5.02 -12.04
CA MET A 149 9.42 -5.85 -11.00
C MET A 149 10.45 -6.83 -10.41
N LYS A 150 11.02 -6.48 -9.25
CA LYS A 150 11.74 -7.38 -8.34
C LYS A 150 10.81 -8.55 -7.97
N THR A 151 10.96 -9.69 -8.63
CA THR A 151 10.17 -10.89 -8.34
C THR A 151 10.55 -11.44 -6.97
N ILE A 152 9.77 -11.09 -5.95
CA ILE A 152 9.97 -11.55 -4.57
C ILE A 152 9.82 -13.08 -4.52
N ASP A 153 10.90 -13.78 -4.17
CA ASP A 153 10.88 -15.23 -4.01
C ASP A 153 10.23 -15.63 -2.68
N THR A 154 8.92 -15.86 -2.73
CA THR A 154 8.12 -16.41 -1.62
C THR A 154 8.08 -17.95 -1.62
N THR A 155 8.87 -18.65 -2.45
CA THR A 155 8.90 -20.14 -2.45
C THR A 155 9.44 -20.69 -1.14
N TYR A 156 10.36 -19.98 -0.48
CA TYR A 156 10.82 -20.31 0.86
C TYR A 156 9.69 -20.21 1.90
N GLN A 157 8.86 -19.16 1.85
CA GLN A 157 7.71 -19.05 2.76
C GLN A 157 6.78 -20.25 2.60
N THR A 158 6.36 -20.51 1.37
CA THR A 158 5.34 -21.54 1.04
C THR A 158 5.86 -22.99 1.01
N SER A 159 7.16 -23.23 1.16
CA SER A 159 7.69 -24.60 1.23
C SER A 159 7.21 -25.34 2.48
N GLY A 160 7.13 -26.66 2.41
CA GLY A 160 7.12 -27.51 3.61
C GLY A 160 8.38 -27.35 4.46
N PHE A 161 8.42 -28.01 5.61
CA PHE A 161 9.58 -28.04 6.51
C PHE A 161 10.84 -28.55 5.80
N LYS A 162 11.94 -27.82 5.96
CA LYS A 162 13.31 -28.26 5.64
C LYS A 162 13.99 -28.78 6.90
N LYS A 163 15.10 -29.51 6.73
CA LYS A 163 15.87 -30.03 7.87
C LYS A 163 16.30 -28.88 8.79
N ASP A 164 16.14 -29.09 10.09
CA ASP A 164 16.43 -28.14 11.16
C ASP A 164 15.47 -26.94 11.30
N ASP A 165 14.42 -26.83 10.46
CA ASP A 165 13.33 -25.86 10.64
C ASP A 165 12.56 -26.09 11.96
N ILE A 166 12.16 -24.99 12.60
CA ILE A 166 11.33 -24.98 13.82
C ILE A 166 9.87 -24.66 13.43
N GLY A 167 8.92 -25.26 14.15
CA GLY A 167 7.50 -25.02 13.97
C GLY A 167 6.68 -25.30 15.22
N VAL A 168 5.35 -25.26 15.06
CA VAL A 168 4.40 -25.71 16.07
C VAL A 168 3.30 -26.59 15.46
N ILE A 169 2.77 -27.49 16.29
CA ILE A 169 1.50 -28.18 16.03
C ILE A 169 0.43 -27.52 16.90
N LEU A 170 -0.34 -26.63 16.28
CA LEU A 170 -1.47 -25.95 16.88
C LEU A 170 -2.67 -26.89 16.92
N THR A 171 -3.02 -27.41 18.10
CA THR A 171 -4.18 -28.29 18.27
C THR A 171 -5.40 -27.44 18.64
N THR A 172 -6.44 -27.48 17.81
CA THR A 172 -7.69 -26.73 18.02
C THR A 172 -8.88 -27.68 18.19
N THR A 173 -10.00 -27.14 18.68
CA THR A 173 -11.34 -27.79 18.64
C THR A 173 -11.77 -28.29 17.26
N ASN A 174 -11.21 -27.73 16.17
CA ASN A 174 -11.60 -28.06 14.80
C ASN A 174 -10.64 -29.05 14.12
N GLY A 175 -9.42 -29.23 14.65
CA GLY A 175 -8.37 -30.12 14.15
C GLY A 175 -6.96 -29.64 14.50
N LYS A 176 -5.92 -30.36 14.05
CA LYS A 176 -4.51 -29.95 14.15
C LYS A 176 -4.10 -29.11 12.94
N ILE A 177 -3.22 -28.14 13.16
CA ILE A 177 -2.63 -27.26 12.14
C ILE A 177 -1.12 -27.26 12.37
N GLU A 178 -0.32 -27.58 11.36
CA GLU A 178 1.15 -27.58 11.47
C GLU A 178 1.70 -26.31 10.81
N ILE A 179 2.47 -25.54 11.58
CA ILE A 179 2.93 -24.21 11.22
C ILE A 179 4.46 -24.19 11.29
N LYS A 180 5.11 -23.90 10.17
CA LYS A 180 6.55 -23.60 10.09
C LYS A 180 6.76 -22.14 10.50
N LEU A 181 7.79 -21.85 11.28
CA LEU A 181 8.10 -20.50 11.78
C LEU A 181 9.38 -19.95 11.14
N PHE A 182 9.54 -18.62 11.16
CA PHE A 182 10.64 -17.90 10.50
C PHE A 182 11.57 -17.17 11.51
N PRO A 183 12.38 -17.91 12.30
CA PRO A 183 13.19 -17.34 13.39
C PRO A 183 14.44 -16.56 12.94
N ASN A 184 14.74 -16.48 11.65
CA ASN A 184 15.82 -15.61 11.14
C ASN A 184 15.26 -14.27 10.65
N GLU A 185 14.04 -14.29 10.12
CA GLU A 185 13.33 -13.20 9.49
C GLU A 185 12.51 -12.37 10.50
N ALA A 186 11.82 -13.04 11.42
CA ALA A 186 11.05 -12.44 12.51
C ALA A 186 11.48 -13.02 13.88
N PRO A 187 12.77 -12.89 14.27
CA PRO A 187 13.32 -13.54 15.47
C PRO A 187 12.61 -13.14 16.77
N LYS A 188 12.24 -11.87 16.94
CA LYS A 188 11.60 -11.38 18.17
C LYS A 188 10.17 -11.90 18.28
N THR A 189 9.44 -11.86 17.18
CA THR A 189 8.06 -12.35 17.06
C THR A 189 7.99 -13.86 17.31
N VAL A 190 8.88 -14.64 16.68
CA VAL A 190 8.95 -16.09 16.91
C VAL A 190 9.36 -16.42 18.35
N ASN A 191 10.31 -15.67 18.94
CA ASN A 191 10.69 -15.87 20.35
C ASN A 191 9.55 -15.57 21.32
N ASN A 192 8.79 -14.50 21.08
CA ASN A 192 7.58 -14.17 21.84
C ASN A 192 6.53 -15.28 21.73
N PHE A 193 6.18 -15.69 20.50
CA PHE A 193 5.19 -16.72 20.25
C PHE A 193 5.56 -18.08 20.86
N LEU A 194 6.82 -18.53 20.69
CA LEU A 194 7.29 -19.79 21.25
C LEU A 194 7.36 -19.78 22.78
N ALA A 195 7.76 -18.66 23.40
CA ALA A 195 7.77 -18.56 24.85
C ALA A 195 6.35 -18.58 25.46
N LEU A 196 5.40 -17.88 24.85
CA LEU A 196 3.98 -17.89 25.26
C LEU A 196 3.35 -19.28 25.02
N ALA A 197 3.68 -19.96 23.93
CA ALA A 197 3.28 -21.36 23.70
C ALA A 197 3.85 -22.30 24.78
N GLN A 198 5.13 -22.14 25.15
CA GLN A 198 5.81 -22.98 26.14
C GLN A 198 5.30 -22.81 27.58
N THR A 199 4.77 -21.64 27.95
CA THR A 199 4.09 -21.43 29.24
C THR A 199 2.63 -21.88 29.21
N GLY A 200 2.09 -22.27 28.05
CA GLY A 200 0.68 -22.63 27.88
C GLY A 200 -0.26 -21.43 27.83
N TYR A 201 0.25 -20.21 27.59
CA TYR A 201 -0.52 -18.96 27.56
C TYR A 201 -1.69 -19.00 26.56
N TYR A 202 -1.50 -19.67 25.43
CA TYR A 202 -2.54 -19.83 24.40
C TYR A 202 -3.54 -20.96 24.68
N ASN A 203 -3.36 -21.78 25.73
CA ASN A 203 -4.22 -22.91 26.01
C ASN A 203 -5.63 -22.44 26.43
N GLN A 204 -6.66 -23.03 25.85
CA GLN A 204 -8.08 -22.67 25.98
C GLN A 204 -8.50 -21.29 25.44
N THR A 205 -7.57 -20.50 24.89
CA THR A 205 -7.89 -19.22 24.24
C THR A 205 -8.72 -19.44 22.97
N ILE A 206 -9.58 -18.47 22.64
CA ILE A 206 -10.48 -18.55 21.49
C ILE A 206 -9.91 -17.85 20.25
N PHE A 207 -10.36 -18.29 19.08
CA PHE A 207 -10.40 -17.39 17.92
C PHE A 207 -11.58 -16.45 18.11
N HIS A 208 -11.32 -15.25 18.66
CA HIS A 208 -12.35 -14.27 19.00
C HIS A 208 -12.91 -13.53 17.78
N ARG A 209 -12.23 -13.59 16.63
CA ARG A 209 -12.64 -12.91 15.39
C ARG A 209 -12.35 -13.79 14.16
N VAL A 210 -13.34 -13.95 13.29
CA VAL A 210 -13.27 -14.81 12.09
C VAL A 210 -13.96 -14.11 10.93
N ILE A 211 -13.21 -13.81 9.86
CA ILE A 211 -13.74 -13.22 8.64
C ILE A 211 -13.46 -14.16 7.47
N LYS A 212 -14.53 -14.71 6.90
CA LYS A 212 -14.50 -15.55 5.70
C LYS A 212 -13.80 -14.81 4.56
N ASP A 213 -12.95 -15.53 3.82
CA ASP A 213 -12.15 -15.01 2.70
C ASP A 213 -11.21 -13.84 3.09
N PHE A 214 -10.87 -13.69 4.38
CA PHE A 214 -9.87 -12.75 4.88
C PHE A 214 -8.92 -13.40 5.90
N MET A 215 -9.30 -13.58 7.17
CA MET A 215 -8.43 -14.16 8.21
C MET A 215 -9.21 -14.77 9.39
N ILE A 216 -8.51 -15.53 10.24
CA ILE A 216 -8.98 -15.95 11.57
C ILE A 216 -8.00 -15.45 12.65
N GLN A 217 -8.47 -14.76 13.68
CA GLN A 217 -7.65 -14.08 14.70
C GLN A 217 -7.92 -14.63 16.10
N GLY A 218 -6.86 -14.78 16.89
CA GLY A 218 -6.86 -15.28 18.26
C GLY A 218 -5.63 -14.80 19.02
N GLY A 219 -5.22 -15.54 20.05
CA GLY A 219 -4.04 -15.19 20.87
C GLY A 219 -4.30 -14.17 21.99
N ASP A 220 -5.56 -13.81 22.21
CA ASP A 220 -6.04 -13.05 23.38
C ASP A 220 -6.55 -14.02 24.47
N PRO A 221 -5.98 -14.01 25.70
CA PRO A 221 -6.48 -14.80 26.82
C PRO A 221 -7.89 -14.41 27.31
N GLU A 222 -8.29 -13.16 27.12
CA GLU A 222 -9.59 -12.66 27.59
C GLU A 222 -10.72 -12.95 26.58
N GLY A 223 -10.36 -13.17 25.31
CA GLY A 223 -11.31 -13.38 24.22
C GLY A 223 -12.17 -12.15 23.90
N THR A 224 -11.71 -10.95 24.29
CA THR A 224 -12.33 -9.65 24.03
C THR A 224 -11.91 -9.07 22.68
N GLY A 225 -10.73 -9.49 22.18
CA GLY A 225 -10.02 -8.88 21.05
C GLY A 225 -9.21 -7.64 21.43
N MET A 226 -9.21 -7.23 22.69
CA MET A 226 -8.46 -6.07 23.21
C MET A 226 -7.35 -6.49 24.19
N GLY A 227 -7.39 -7.72 24.71
CA GLY A 227 -6.38 -8.25 25.62
C GLY A 227 -5.15 -8.84 24.92
N GLY A 228 -4.22 -9.36 25.73
CA GLY A 228 -2.97 -9.97 25.28
C GLY A 228 -1.72 -9.16 25.67
N GLN A 229 -0.60 -9.86 25.93
CA GLN A 229 0.67 -9.25 26.37
C GLN A 229 1.85 -10.05 25.82
N SER A 230 2.92 -9.35 25.40
CA SER A 230 4.17 -10.01 24.99
C SER A 230 5.00 -10.45 26.21
N ILE A 231 5.95 -11.37 25.99
CA ILE A 231 6.95 -11.75 27.00
C ILE A 231 7.88 -10.61 27.46
N TYR A 232 7.89 -9.49 26.75
CA TYR A 232 8.74 -8.33 27.03
C TYR A 232 8.10 -7.35 28.03
N GLY A 233 6.89 -7.65 28.53
CA GLY A 233 6.16 -6.83 29.51
C GLY A 233 5.57 -5.53 28.93
N LYS A 234 5.70 -5.33 27.61
CA LYS A 234 5.13 -4.24 26.82
C LYS A 234 5.00 -4.67 25.36
N GLU A 235 4.46 -3.81 24.52
CA GLU A 235 4.45 -4.00 23.07
C GLU A 235 5.87 -4.00 22.45
N PHE A 236 6.02 -4.59 21.26
CA PHE A 236 7.29 -4.65 20.54
C PHE A 236 7.16 -4.35 19.04
N GLU A 237 8.31 -4.02 18.45
CA GLU A 237 8.53 -3.61 17.08
C GLU A 237 8.05 -4.62 16.02
N ASP A 238 7.82 -4.13 14.81
CA ASP A 238 7.52 -4.95 13.64
C ASP A 238 8.80 -5.48 12.97
N GLU A 239 8.72 -6.67 12.37
CA GLU A 239 9.82 -7.36 11.69
C GLU A 239 9.41 -7.66 10.23
N PHE A 240 9.40 -6.62 9.39
CA PHE A 240 9.05 -6.74 7.97
C PHE A 240 10.26 -7.14 7.12
N VAL A 241 10.08 -8.12 6.23
CA VAL A 241 11.07 -8.55 5.22
C VAL A 241 10.39 -8.83 3.88
N ASP A 242 11.07 -8.57 2.76
CA ASP A 242 10.52 -8.78 1.42
C ASP A 242 10.00 -10.21 1.20
N ASN A 243 10.78 -11.22 1.59
CA ASN A 243 10.51 -12.63 1.28
C ASN A 243 9.37 -13.26 2.09
N LEU A 244 8.79 -12.53 3.06
CA LEU A 244 7.61 -12.95 3.81
C LEU A 244 6.44 -11.98 3.54
N GLN A 245 5.33 -12.53 3.06
CA GLN A 245 4.16 -11.77 2.61
C GLN A 245 2.89 -12.37 3.24
N ASN A 246 1.82 -11.58 3.37
CA ASN A 246 0.52 -12.00 3.94
C ASN A 246 -0.27 -12.88 2.95
N LEU A 247 0.33 -14.01 2.58
CA LEU A 247 -0.23 -15.02 1.69
C LEU A 247 -1.23 -15.92 2.43
N THR A 248 -2.03 -16.66 1.67
CA THR A 248 -2.94 -17.67 2.20
C THR A 248 -2.19 -18.69 3.06
N GLY A 249 -2.66 -18.89 4.29
CA GLY A 249 -2.03 -19.75 5.28
C GLY A 249 -0.84 -19.14 6.03
N SER A 250 -0.43 -17.90 5.77
CA SER A 250 0.59 -17.26 6.63
C SER A 250 0.01 -16.95 8.01
N ILE A 251 0.85 -17.00 9.05
CA ILE A 251 0.52 -16.50 10.40
C ILE A 251 1.24 -15.17 10.63
N SER A 252 0.51 -14.20 11.18
CA SER A 252 0.96 -12.81 11.29
C SER A 252 0.46 -12.16 12.58
N MET A 253 1.21 -11.20 13.12
CA MET A 253 0.85 -10.52 14.36
C MET A 253 -0.31 -9.53 14.14
N ALA A 254 -1.28 -9.55 15.05
CA ALA A 254 -2.24 -8.46 15.17
C ALA A 254 -1.62 -7.34 16.02
N ASN A 255 -1.84 -6.10 15.62
CA ASN A 255 -1.35 -4.89 16.26
C ASN A 255 -2.40 -3.77 16.15
N ALA A 256 -2.23 -2.69 16.90
CA ALA A 256 -3.08 -1.49 16.88
C ALA A 256 -2.48 -0.34 16.04
N GLY A 257 -1.40 -0.60 15.32
CA GLY A 257 -0.54 0.37 14.65
C GLY A 257 0.93 -0.09 14.63
N PRO A 258 1.84 0.67 14.00
CA PRO A 258 3.25 0.28 13.91
C PRO A 258 3.89 0.03 15.28
N ASN A 259 4.64 -1.06 15.41
CA ASN A 259 5.39 -1.42 16.62
C ASN A 259 4.55 -1.71 17.88
N THR A 260 3.26 -2.05 17.72
CA THR A 260 2.34 -2.36 18.84
C THR A 260 2.07 -3.87 19.00
N ASN A 261 3.05 -4.73 18.74
CA ASN A 261 2.85 -6.19 18.75
C ASN A 261 2.74 -6.77 20.17
N GLY A 262 1.73 -7.61 20.41
CA GLY A 262 1.42 -8.23 21.71
C GLY A 262 1.51 -9.76 21.71
N SER A 263 0.41 -10.44 22.06
CA SER A 263 0.25 -11.89 21.91
C SER A 263 -0.76 -12.29 20.81
N GLN A 264 -1.57 -11.35 20.34
CA GLN A 264 -2.59 -11.63 19.34
C GLN A 264 -1.98 -11.90 17.96
N PHE A 265 -2.54 -12.88 17.26
CA PHE A 265 -2.12 -13.26 15.91
C PHE A 265 -3.32 -13.63 15.07
N PHE A 266 -3.14 -13.61 13.75
CA PHE A 266 -4.11 -14.12 12.78
C PHE A 266 -3.47 -15.07 11.78
N ILE A 267 -4.28 -16.00 11.25
CA ILE A 267 -3.93 -16.84 10.10
C ILE A 267 -4.72 -16.33 8.90
N ASN A 268 -4.02 -15.98 7.83
CA ASN A 268 -4.61 -15.51 6.58
C ASN A 268 -5.36 -16.65 5.86
N VAL A 269 -6.61 -16.41 5.43
CA VAL A 269 -7.41 -17.37 4.65
C VAL A 269 -7.65 -16.95 3.20
N ALA A 270 -7.17 -15.78 2.82
CA ALA A 270 -7.01 -15.32 1.43
C ALA A 270 -5.59 -14.76 1.22
N ASN A 271 -5.31 -14.14 0.07
CA ASN A 271 -4.08 -13.37 -0.13
C ASN A 271 -4.35 -11.92 0.29
N ASN A 272 -3.74 -11.51 1.39
CA ASN A 272 -3.94 -10.23 2.03
C ASN A 272 -2.69 -9.35 1.93
N SER A 273 -1.99 -9.38 0.78
CA SER A 273 -0.73 -8.64 0.58
C SER A 273 -0.83 -7.11 0.81
N PHE A 274 -2.04 -6.54 0.85
CA PHE A 274 -2.28 -5.16 1.31
C PHE A 274 -1.97 -4.92 2.81
N LEU A 275 -1.68 -5.98 3.57
CA LEU A 275 -1.20 -5.98 4.95
C LEU A 275 0.34 -6.06 5.07
N ASN A 276 1.06 -6.19 3.95
CA ASN A 276 2.53 -6.20 3.95
C ASN A 276 3.05 -4.81 4.35
N GLY A 277 4.10 -4.76 5.17
CA GLY A 277 4.56 -3.52 5.80
C GLY A 277 3.59 -2.95 6.86
N LYS A 278 2.65 -3.76 7.36
CA LYS A 278 1.71 -3.40 8.45
C LYS A 278 1.59 -4.49 9.52
N HIS A 279 1.64 -5.76 9.13
CA HIS A 279 1.57 -6.90 10.04
C HIS A 279 2.74 -7.86 9.82
N THR A 280 3.47 -8.12 10.90
CA THR A 280 4.67 -8.97 10.90
C THR A 280 4.31 -10.42 10.62
N VAL A 281 4.79 -10.98 9.50
CA VAL A 281 4.60 -12.38 9.09
C VAL A 281 5.69 -13.23 9.74
N PHE A 282 5.33 -14.20 10.57
CA PHE A 282 6.30 -14.98 11.36
C PHE A 282 6.21 -16.50 11.17
N GLY A 283 5.31 -16.97 10.31
CA GLY A 283 5.21 -18.38 9.93
C GLY A 283 4.25 -18.66 8.77
N GLN A 284 4.14 -19.94 8.42
CA GLN A 284 3.27 -20.45 7.36
C GLN A 284 2.66 -21.80 7.77
N VAL A 285 1.35 -21.95 7.61
CA VAL A 285 0.65 -23.24 7.68
C VAL A 285 1.12 -24.11 6.51
N VAL A 286 1.66 -25.28 6.84
CA VAL A 286 2.18 -26.26 5.86
C VAL A 286 1.39 -27.55 5.83
N ASN A 287 0.56 -27.82 6.84
CA ASN A 287 -0.34 -28.97 6.91
C ASN A 287 -1.57 -28.65 7.80
N GLY A 288 -2.69 -29.31 7.55
CA GLY A 288 -3.95 -29.08 8.28
C GLY A 288 -4.66 -27.77 7.91
N TYR A 289 -4.38 -27.18 6.75
CA TYR A 289 -5.05 -25.96 6.28
C TYR A 289 -6.58 -26.13 6.17
N ASP A 290 -7.07 -27.33 5.83
CA ASP A 290 -8.50 -27.66 5.85
C ASP A 290 -9.17 -27.36 7.20
N ASN A 291 -8.43 -27.45 8.31
CA ASN A 291 -8.91 -27.10 9.64
C ASN A 291 -8.99 -25.58 9.84
N VAL A 292 -8.04 -24.81 9.28
CA VAL A 292 -8.11 -23.34 9.22
C VAL A 292 -9.30 -22.90 8.38
N GLU A 293 -9.48 -23.49 7.20
CA GLU A 293 -10.57 -23.17 6.27
C GLU A 293 -11.94 -23.50 6.90
N LYS A 294 -12.05 -24.64 7.58
CA LYS A 294 -13.21 -25.04 8.40
C LYS A 294 -13.51 -24.08 9.56
N ILE A 295 -12.49 -23.48 10.20
CA ILE A 295 -12.69 -22.41 11.19
C ILE A 295 -13.25 -21.16 10.50
N SER A 296 -12.68 -20.75 9.35
CA SER A 296 -13.11 -19.56 8.61
C SER A 296 -14.55 -19.60 8.09
N LYS A 297 -15.11 -20.81 7.95
CA LYS A 297 -16.49 -21.08 7.54
C LYS A 297 -17.48 -21.22 8.72
N SER A 298 -17.04 -20.92 9.95
CA SER A 298 -17.91 -20.89 11.13
C SER A 298 -18.92 -19.74 11.03
N LYS A 299 -20.13 -19.92 11.58
CA LYS A 299 -21.12 -18.84 11.70
C LYS A 299 -20.70 -17.87 12.81
N THR A 300 -20.80 -16.57 12.54
CA THR A 300 -20.33 -15.48 13.40
C THR A 300 -21.47 -14.52 13.79
N THR A 301 -21.23 -13.72 14.84
CA THR A 301 -22.07 -12.56 15.21
C THR A 301 -21.81 -11.36 14.28
N SER A 302 -22.45 -10.23 14.55
CA SER A 302 -22.15 -8.92 13.92
C SER A 302 -20.70 -8.46 14.09
N ASP A 303 -20.01 -8.99 15.08
CA ASP A 303 -18.70 -8.52 15.55
C ASP A 303 -17.58 -9.48 15.10
N ASP A 304 -17.84 -10.22 14.01
CA ASP A 304 -17.01 -11.30 13.44
C ASP A 304 -16.73 -12.46 14.41
N LYS A 305 -17.33 -12.51 15.61
CA LYS A 305 -17.03 -13.51 16.65
C LYS A 305 -17.80 -14.82 16.40
N PRO A 306 -17.15 -16.01 16.40
CA PRO A 306 -17.84 -17.28 16.19
C PRO A 306 -18.96 -17.54 17.22
N GLU A 307 -20.17 -17.89 16.75
CA GLU A 307 -21.31 -18.23 17.61
C GLU A 307 -21.07 -19.50 18.44
N LYS A 308 -20.26 -20.40 17.89
CA LYS A 308 -19.69 -21.54 18.61
C LYS A 308 -18.20 -21.30 18.77
N GLU A 309 -17.74 -21.25 20.01
CA GLU A 309 -16.33 -21.04 20.33
C GLU A 309 -15.42 -22.05 19.61
N VAL A 310 -14.42 -21.53 18.91
CA VAL A 310 -13.28 -22.31 18.41
C VAL A 310 -12.11 -22.03 19.34
N LYS A 311 -11.64 -23.05 20.06
CA LYS A 311 -10.54 -22.94 21.03
C LYS A 311 -9.25 -23.56 20.54
N ILE A 312 -8.14 -22.93 20.91
CA ILE A 312 -6.80 -23.52 20.94
C ILE A 312 -6.77 -24.44 22.15
N ILE A 313 -6.63 -25.75 21.95
CA ILE A 313 -6.53 -26.73 23.04
C ILE A 313 -5.11 -26.70 23.62
N GLY A 314 -4.11 -26.61 22.76
CA GLY A 314 -2.72 -26.39 23.13
C GLY A 314 -1.78 -26.35 21.91
N ILE A 315 -0.54 -25.96 22.16
CA ILE A 315 0.51 -25.80 21.15
C ILE A 315 1.71 -26.67 21.50
N GLU A 316 2.07 -27.60 20.61
CA GLU A 316 3.29 -28.40 20.74
C GLU A 316 4.40 -27.76 19.90
N ILE A 317 5.53 -27.43 20.52
CA ILE A 317 6.69 -26.88 19.81
C ILE A 317 7.49 -28.04 19.19
N VAL A 318 7.82 -27.93 17.91
CA VAL A 318 8.45 -29.00 17.13
C VAL A 318 9.63 -28.51 16.29
N LYS A 319 10.52 -29.44 15.92
CA LYS A 319 11.62 -29.22 14.98
C LYS A 319 11.68 -30.39 14.00
N PHE A 320 11.95 -30.11 12.72
CA PHE A 320 12.01 -31.14 11.68
C PHE A 320 13.42 -31.74 11.58
N ASP A 321 13.55 -33.06 11.77
CA ASP A 321 14.85 -33.75 11.75
C ASP A 321 15.39 -34.06 10.34
N GLY A 322 14.62 -33.76 9.30
CA GLY A 322 14.85 -34.14 7.91
C GLY A 322 13.92 -35.25 7.41
N THR A 323 13.19 -35.91 8.32
CA THR A 323 12.23 -36.98 8.03
C THR A 323 10.85 -36.75 8.66
N SER A 324 10.81 -36.15 9.86
CA SER A 324 9.59 -35.97 10.64
C SER A 324 9.73 -34.85 11.67
N LEU A 325 8.58 -34.34 12.14
CA LEU A 325 8.51 -33.40 13.25
C LEU A 325 8.78 -34.15 14.57
N LYS A 326 9.70 -33.62 15.38
CA LYS A 326 9.99 -34.10 16.74
C LYS A 326 9.68 -32.99 17.76
N PRO A 327 9.25 -33.34 18.99
CA PRO A 327 9.09 -32.36 20.06
C PRO A 327 10.39 -31.59 20.29
N TYR A 328 10.32 -30.27 20.34
CA TYR A 328 11.48 -29.38 20.50
C TYR A 328 11.35 -28.53 21.76
N LYS A 329 12.35 -28.62 22.64
CA LYS A 329 12.42 -27.81 23.85
C LYS A 329 13.07 -26.46 23.54
N PHE A 330 12.24 -25.47 23.24
CA PHE A 330 12.69 -24.09 23.05
C PHE A 330 13.34 -23.53 24.32
N SER A 331 14.27 -22.59 24.13
CA SER A 331 15.05 -21.93 25.17
C SER A 331 15.20 -20.44 24.83
N LEU A 332 14.32 -19.62 25.42
CA LEU A 332 14.34 -18.17 25.25
C LEU A 332 15.72 -17.56 25.59
N LYS A 333 16.45 -18.13 26.55
CA LYS A 333 17.80 -17.68 26.93
C LYS A 333 18.81 -17.86 25.80
N ASP A 334 18.76 -19.00 25.10
CA ASP A 334 19.72 -19.30 24.03
C ASP A 334 19.34 -18.56 22.74
N ALA A 335 18.04 -18.43 22.45
CA ALA A 335 17.56 -17.62 21.32
C ALA A 335 17.84 -16.12 21.52
N GLN A 336 17.69 -15.58 22.72
CA GLN A 336 18.08 -14.19 23.03
C GLN A 336 19.60 -14.00 22.95
N LYS A 337 20.40 -15.00 23.34
CA LYS A 337 21.86 -14.97 23.17
C LYS A 337 22.24 -14.93 21.69
N GLU A 338 21.56 -15.69 20.84
CA GLU A 338 21.78 -15.67 19.39
C GLU A 338 21.35 -14.33 18.76
N LEU A 339 20.18 -13.80 19.13
CA LEU A 339 19.68 -12.50 18.69
C LEU A 339 20.65 -11.37 19.08
N ASN A 340 21.17 -11.38 20.31
CA ASN A 340 22.17 -10.41 20.75
C ASN A 340 23.48 -10.55 19.93
N ALA A 341 23.93 -11.78 19.64
CA ALA A 341 25.12 -11.99 18.82
C ALA A 341 24.93 -11.50 17.36
N LYS A 342 23.76 -11.76 16.76
CA LYS A 342 23.36 -11.22 15.44
C LYS A 342 23.36 -9.68 15.46
N ALA A 343 22.85 -9.05 16.52
CA ALA A 343 22.82 -7.59 16.67
C ALA A 343 24.22 -6.97 16.79
N GLU A 344 25.14 -7.54 17.58
CA GLU A 344 26.52 -7.04 17.66
C GLU A 344 27.29 -7.22 16.35
N LEU A 345 27.06 -8.32 15.61
CA LEU A 345 27.63 -8.51 14.28
C LEU A 345 27.10 -7.48 13.27
N LYS A 346 25.79 -7.14 13.31
CA LYS A 346 25.23 -6.08 12.47
C LYS A 346 25.86 -4.71 12.78
N LYS A 347 25.99 -4.35 14.06
CA LYS A 347 26.64 -3.08 14.49
C LYS A 347 28.05 -2.91 13.92
N GLU A 348 28.91 -3.94 14.02
CA GLU A 348 30.30 -3.84 13.53
C GLU A 348 30.38 -3.82 11.99
N ALA A 349 29.40 -4.42 11.29
CA ALA A 349 29.26 -4.30 9.84
C ALA A 349 28.82 -2.88 9.42
N ASP A 350 27.75 -2.34 10.01
CA ASP A 350 27.19 -1.02 9.67
C ASP A 350 28.14 0.14 10.03
N LYS A 351 28.97 -0.02 11.07
CA LYS A 351 30.04 0.92 11.45
C LYS A 351 31.05 1.22 10.33
N ASN A 352 31.24 0.30 9.39
CA ASN A 352 32.12 0.48 8.22
C ASN A 352 31.33 0.68 6.90
N ARG A 353 29.99 0.60 6.95
CA ARG A 353 29.09 0.81 5.81
C ARG A 353 29.07 2.30 5.41
N ILE A 354 28.88 2.54 4.13
CA ILE A 354 28.56 3.85 3.55
C ILE A 354 27.18 3.78 2.93
N VAL A 355 26.40 4.86 3.06
CA VAL A 355 25.05 5.00 2.49
C VAL A 355 25.10 4.93 0.96
N LYS A 356 24.22 4.09 0.38
CA LYS A 356 24.03 3.89 -1.06
C LYS A 356 22.54 3.95 -1.41
N ALA A 357 22.22 4.12 -2.69
CA ALA A 357 20.85 3.94 -3.17
C ALA A 357 20.36 2.50 -2.89
N GLY A 358 19.12 2.37 -2.41
CA GLY A 358 18.55 1.12 -1.91
C GLY A 358 18.87 0.78 -0.45
N ASP A 359 19.69 1.57 0.26
CA ASP A 359 19.76 1.49 1.72
C ASP A 359 18.53 2.17 2.33
N ILE A 360 17.86 1.49 3.26
CA ILE A 360 16.93 2.10 4.21
C ILE A 360 17.75 2.58 5.41
N ILE A 361 17.65 3.87 5.70
CA ILE A 361 18.45 4.55 6.72
C ILE A 361 17.58 5.34 7.69
N GLU A 362 18.07 5.51 8.91
CA GLU A 362 17.51 6.45 9.89
C GLU A 362 18.40 7.69 9.96
N VAL A 363 17.79 8.87 9.83
CA VAL A 363 18.50 10.16 9.82
C VAL A 363 17.86 11.10 10.84
N ASN A 364 18.68 11.63 11.75
CA ASN A 364 18.29 12.79 12.54
C ASN A 364 18.61 14.07 11.76
N TYR A 365 17.76 15.10 11.87
CA TYR A 365 17.96 16.36 11.16
C TYR A 365 17.29 17.57 11.84
N ILE A 366 17.80 18.75 11.50
CA ILE A 366 17.15 20.05 11.74
C ILE A 366 17.07 20.79 10.40
N GLY A 367 15.87 21.03 9.90
CA GLY A 367 15.58 21.73 8.64
C GLY A 367 15.28 23.22 8.87
N LYS A 368 16.04 24.08 8.18
CA LYS A 368 15.98 25.55 8.30
C LYS A 368 15.91 26.20 6.93
N THR A 369 15.21 27.33 6.79
CA THR A 369 15.30 28.16 5.57
C THR A 369 16.62 28.92 5.55
N THR A 370 17.40 28.82 4.46
CA THR A 370 18.78 29.34 4.40
C THR A 370 18.87 30.87 4.49
N ALA A 371 17.80 31.59 4.12
CA ALA A 371 17.80 33.05 4.06
C ALA A 371 17.68 33.75 5.43
N ASP A 372 16.97 33.14 6.39
CA ASP A 372 16.67 33.70 7.72
C ASP A 372 17.08 32.77 8.87
N GLY A 373 17.53 31.55 8.57
CA GLY A 373 17.88 30.52 9.56
C GLY A 373 16.68 29.91 10.29
N LYS A 374 15.45 30.22 9.87
CA LYS A 374 14.24 29.80 10.58
C LYS A 374 14.02 28.30 10.44
N GLU A 375 13.97 27.62 11.59
CA GLU A 375 13.59 26.21 11.67
C GLU A 375 12.15 25.99 11.21
N PHE A 376 11.94 24.98 10.36
CA PHE A 376 10.63 24.57 9.89
C PHE A 376 10.27 23.12 10.28
N ASP A 377 11.27 22.27 10.54
CA ASP A 377 11.07 20.89 11.02
C ASP A 377 12.35 20.33 11.67
N ASN A 378 12.20 19.43 12.64
CA ASN A 378 13.29 18.96 13.51
C ASN A 378 12.96 17.58 14.13
N SER A 379 13.80 16.58 13.87
CA SER A 379 13.59 15.20 14.36
C SER A 379 13.86 15.06 15.85
N TYR A 380 14.86 15.78 16.38
CA TYR A 380 15.23 15.71 17.80
C TYR A 380 14.10 16.22 18.72
N THR A 381 13.30 17.18 18.26
CA THR A 381 12.11 17.66 19.00
C THR A 381 10.90 16.74 18.91
N ARG A 382 10.79 15.91 17.86
CA ARG A 382 9.80 14.82 17.81
C ARG A 382 10.22 13.62 18.66
N GLY A 383 11.52 13.42 18.83
CA GLY A 383 12.10 12.26 19.52
C GLY A 383 12.34 11.05 18.62
N GLU A 384 12.08 11.17 17.32
CA GLU A 384 12.17 10.10 16.33
C GLU A 384 12.93 10.57 15.07
N PRO A 385 13.96 9.82 14.59
CA PRO A 385 14.59 10.04 13.30
C PRO A 385 13.59 9.87 12.15
N ILE A 386 13.91 10.40 10.96
CA ILE A 386 13.19 9.98 9.74
C ILE A 386 13.82 8.71 9.17
N GLU A 387 12.99 7.71 8.89
CA GLU A 387 13.37 6.52 8.14
C GLU A 387 12.96 6.67 6.67
N PHE A 388 13.90 6.43 5.75
CA PHE A 388 13.58 6.37 4.32
C PHE A 388 14.57 5.50 3.54
N GLU A 389 14.15 5.10 2.34
CA GLU A 389 14.93 4.35 1.37
C GLU A 389 15.61 5.32 0.40
N VAL A 390 16.95 5.30 0.36
CA VAL A 390 17.76 6.26 -0.40
C VAL A 390 17.63 6.00 -1.90
N GLY A 391 17.38 7.05 -2.69
CA GLY A 391 17.14 6.99 -4.13
C GLY A 391 15.72 6.58 -4.53
N ALA A 392 14.85 6.25 -3.57
CA ALA A 392 13.48 5.80 -3.85
C ALA A 392 12.49 6.95 -4.12
N GLY A 393 12.96 8.20 -4.18
CA GLY A 393 12.13 9.38 -4.41
C GLY A 393 11.14 9.68 -3.28
N LYS A 394 11.45 9.23 -2.05
CA LYS A 394 10.64 9.46 -0.84
C LYS A 394 10.99 10.78 -0.14
N MET A 395 12.14 11.36 -0.48
CA MET A 395 12.68 12.63 0.06
C MET A 395 12.93 13.65 -1.06
N ILE A 396 13.12 14.92 -0.69
CA ILE A 396 13.51 15.96 -1.65
C ILE A 396 14.88 15.63 -2.28
N PRO A 397 15.09 15.88 -3.60
CA PRO A 397 16.26 15.40 -4.33
C PRO A 397 17.62 15.73 -3.70
N GLY A 398 17.80 16.95 -3.18
CA GLY A 398 19.05 17.37 -2.55
C GLY A 398 19.31 16.78 -1.16
N PHE A 399 18.28 16.26 -0.48
CA PHE A 399 18.44 15.53 0.78
C PHE A 399 18.82 14.08 0.48
N ASP A 400 18.13 13.46 -0.47
CA ASP A 400 18.35 12.08 -0.93
C ASP A 400 19.76 11.91 -1.54
N ALA A 401 20.18 12.83 -2.41
CA ALA A 401 21.55 12.90 -2.89
C ALA A 401 22.56 13.34 -1.80
N GLY A 402 22.09 14.05 -0.78
CA GLY A 402 22.91 14.59 0.31
C GLY A 402 23.42 13.55 1.29
N VAL A 403 22.65 12.48 1.55
CA VAL A 403 23.05 11.38 2.46
C VAL A 403 24.02 10.37 1.84
N LEU A 404 24.12 10.31 0.50
CA LEU A 404 24.96 9.33 -0.19
C LEU A 404 26.44 9.42 0.23
N GLY A 405 27.05 8.25 0.46
CA GLY A 405 28.44 8.11 0.87
C GLY A 405 28.72 8.33 2.37
N MET A 406 27.76 8.85 3.14
CA MET A 406 27.93 9.07 4.58
C MET A 406 28.02 7.75 5.36
N LYS A 407 28.56 7.80 6.57
CA LYS A 407 28.67 6.66 7.51
C LYS A 407 27.74 6.80 8.72
N LEU A 408 27.52 5.69 9.42
CA LEU A 408 26.86 5.67 10.73
C LEU A 408 27.57 6.62 11.72
N GLY A 409 26.82 7.54 12.33
CA GLY A 409 27.33 8.58 13.22
C GLY A 409 27.96 9.79 12.52
N GLU A 410 27.99 9.84 11.19
CA GLU A 410 28.50 11.00 10.45
C GLU A 410 27.48 12.15 10.46
N LYS A 411 27.97 13.36 10.77
CA LYS A 411 27.18 14.61 10.76
C LYS A 411 27.59 15.50 9.60
N LYS A 412 26.63 16.15 8.95
CA LYS A 412 26.84 16.96 7.73
C LYS A 412 25.79 18.06 7.64
N THR A 413 26.18 19.26 7.19
CA THR A 413 25.22 20.31 6.83
C THR A 413 25.01 20.29 5.32
N LEU A 414 23.79 19.98 4.88
CA LEU A 414 23.36 20.09 3.50
C LEU A 414 22.85 21.51 3.23
N ASN A 415 23.21 22.08 2.08
CA ASN A 415 22.62 23.32 1.58
C ASN A 415 21.98 23.03 0.22
N ILE A 416 20.66 22.94 0.22
CA ILE A 416 19.85 22.47 -0.90
C ILE A 416 19.23 23.70 -1.58
N LYS A 417 19.39 23.81 -2.90
CA LYS A 417 18.78 24.90 -3.67
C LYS A 417 17.29 24.65 -3.89
N ALA A 418 16.49 25.71 -4.04
CA ALA A 418 15.05 25.63 -4.25
C ALA A 418 14.63 24.54 -5.27
N LYS A 419 15.27 24.54 -6.46
CA LYS A 419 15.12 23.53 -7.53
C LYS A 419 15.34 22.07 -7.11
N ASP A 420 16.16 21.82 -6.10
CA ASP A 420 16.53 20.49 -5.58
C ASP A 420 15.79 20.19 -4.25
N ALA A 421 14.95 21.13 -3.79
CA ALA A 421 14.08 21.02 -2.62
C ALA A 421 12.61 20.86 -3.04
N TYR A 422 11.81 21.93 -2.97
CA TYR A 422 10.38 21.94 -3.33
C TYR A 422 10.09 22.52 -4.72
N GLY A 423 11.13 22.89 -5.48
CA GLY A 423 11.03 23.50 -6.79
C GLY A 423 10.83 25.01 -6.76
N GLU A 424 10.61 25.58 -7.95
CA GLU A 424 10.23 26.98 -8.13
C GLU A 424 8.73 27.18 -7.94
N TYR A 425 8.31 28.42 -7.64
CA TYR A 425 6.90 28.76 -7.43
C TYR A 425 6.07 28.50 -8.69
N ASP A 426 4.93 27.82 -8.54
CA ASP A 426 4.06 27.43 -9.64
C ASP A 426 2.71 28.18 -9.57
N PRO A 427 2.49 29.20 -10.42
CA PRO A 427 1.24 29.95 -10.44
C PRO A 427 0.00 29.11 -10.82
N SER A 428 0.16 27.96 -11.50
CA SER A 428 -1.00 27.11 -11.87
C SER A 428 -1.60 26.36 -10.67
N LYS A 429 -0.89 26.34 -9.54
CA LYS A 429 -1.38 25.80 -8.26
C LYS A 429 -2.18 26.80 -7.43
N VAL A 430 -2.35 28.04 -7.91
CA VAL A 430 -3.27 29.00 -7.29
C VAL A 430 -4.69 28.75 -7.83
N GLN A 431 -5.52 28.08 -7.05
CA GLN A 431 -6.88 27.71 -7.45
C GLN A 431 -7.92 28.71 -6.93
N GLU A 432 -8.86 29.10 -7.78
CA GLU A 432 -10.03 29.89 -7.37
C GLU A 432 -11.16 28.96 -6.92
N ILE A 433 -11.54 29.05 -5.65
CA ILE A 433 -12.53 28.20 -4.99
C ILE A 433 -13.67 29.10 -4.50
N LYS A 434 -14.93 28.65 -4.64
CA LYS A 434 -16.09 29.44 -4.22
C LYS A 434 -16.25 29.44 -2.71
N LYS A 435 -16.78 30.52 -2.13
CA LYS A 435 -16.96 30.59 -0.67
C LYS A 435 -17.97 29.56 -0.16
N GLU A 436 -18.98 29.22 -0.95
CA GLU A 436 -19.94 28.16 -0.64
C GLU A 436 -19.28 26.78 -0.49
N GLU A 437 -18.16 26.54 -1.19
CA GLU A 437 -17.38 25.29 -1.12
C GLU A 437 -16.43 25.27 0.09
N LEU A 438 -16.16 26.44 0.70
CA LEU A 438 -15.31 26.60 1.88
C LEU A 438 -16.11 26.80 3.18
N LYS A 439 -17.45 26.75 3.13
CA LYS A 439 -18.34 27.04 4.27
C LYS A 439 -17.99 26.26 5.55
N GLN A 440 -17.48 25.03 5.42
CA GLN A 440 -17.01 24.22 6.55
C GLN A 440 -15.93 24.92 7.41
N PHE A 441 -15.13 25.80 6.82
CA PHE A 441 -14.12 26.60 7.52
C PHE A 441 -14.75 27.81 8.22
N GLU A 442 -15.73 28.47 7.61
CA GLU A 442 -16.49 29.56 8.23
C GLU A 442 -17.33 29.06 9.42
N ASP A 443 -17.99 27.90 9.25
CA ASP A 443 -18.71 27.19 10.32
C ASP A 443 -17.76 26.72 11.44
N ALA A 444 -16.47 26.50 11.14
CA ALA A 444 -15.40 26.24 12.10
C ALA A 444 -14.70 27.50 12.64
N GLY A 445 -15.19 28.71 12.31
CA GLY A 445 -14.71 29.99 12.84
C GLY A 445 -13.52 30.63 12.10
N TYR A 446 -13.07 30.06 10.98
CA TYR A 446 -12.05 30.68 10.12
C TYR A 446 -12.66 31.80 9.29
N LYS A 447 -11.96 32.93 9.18
CA LYS A 447 -12.35 34.01 8.28
C LYS A 447 -11.72 33.86 6.91
N LEU A 448 -12.50 33.94 5.85
CA LEU A 448 -12.02 33.93 4.46
C LEU A 448 -11.45 35.32 4.07
N GLU A 449 -10.35 35.71 4.74
CA GLU A 449 -9.57 36.95 4.56
C GLU A 449 -8.17 36.60 3.97
N VAL A 450 -7.52 37.56 3.30
CA VAL A 450 -6.18 37.33 2.69
C VAL A 450 -5.13 37.11 3.79
N GLY A 451 -4.29 36.09 3.61
CA GLY A 451 -3.32 35.63 4.61
C GLY A 451 -3.89 34.63 5.62
N THR A 452 -5.21 34.36 5.64
CA THR A 452 -5.75 33.23 6.41
C THR A 452 -5.18 31.92 5.87
N LYS A 453 -4.75 31.05 6.80
CA LYS A 453 -4.42 29.66 6.53
C LYS A 453 -5.61 28.76 6.84
N LEU A 454 -5.97 27.89 5.91
CA LEU A 454 -6.99 26.85 6.09
C LEU A 454 -6.31 25.48 6.25
N PRO A 455 -6.52 24.76 7.36
CA PRO A 455 -5.91 23.45 7.57
C PRO A 455 -6.67 22.37 6.79
N THR A 456 -5.95 21.53 6.06
CA THR A 456 -6.52 20.41 5.30
C THR A 456 -5.76 19.11 5.59
N MET A 457 -6.30 17.97 5.14
CA MET A 457 -5.60 16.68 5.17
C MET A 457 -4.29 16.65 4.36
N TYR A 458 -4.01 17.67 3.56
CA TYR A 458 -2.78 17.83 2.76
C TYR A 458 -1.85 18.95 3.26
N GLY A 459 -2.19 19.60 4.38
CA GLY A 459 -1.45 20.71 4.98
C GLY A 459 -2.26 22.01 5.06
N GLU A 460 -1.60 23.09 5.48
CA GLU A 460 -2.17 24.44 5.50
C GLU A 460 -2.09 25.09 4.11
N PHE A 461 -3.22 25.56 3.57
CA PHE A 461 -3.23 26.39 2.36
C PHE A 461 -3.54 27.85 2.69
N GLU A 462 -2.91 28.79 1.99
CA GLU A 462 -3.03 30.23 2.27
C GLU A 462 -3.93 30.94 1.25
N ILE A 463 -4.86 31.76 1.73
CA ILE A 463 -5.71 32.61 0.89
C ILE A 463 -4.90 33.81 0.39
N LYS A 464 -4.73 33.92 -0.94
CA LYS A 464 -3.97 35.01 -1.59
C LYS A 464 -4.85 36.16 -2.10
N GLU A 465 -6.10 35.86 -2.47
CA GLU A 465 -7.05 36.85 -2.98
C GLU A 465 -8.46 36.50 -2.48
N VAL A 466 -9.27 37.51 -2.19
CA VAL A 466 -10.67 37.36 -1.77
C VAL A 466 -11.53 38.25 -2.65
N THR A 467 -12.41 37.63 -3.44
CA THR A 467 -13.41 38.36 -4.24
C THR A 467 -14.71 38.48 -3.43
N LYS A 468 -15.82 38.90 -4.06
CA LYS A 468 -17.14 38.85 -3.44
C LYS A 468 -17.57 37.40 -3.16
N ASP A 469 -17.44 36.52 -4.16
CA ASP A 469 -18.09 35.20 -4.24
C ASP A 469 -17.08 34.02 -4.21
N SER A 470 -15.79 34.31 -4.36
CA SER A 470 -14.70 33.33 -4.38
C SER A 470 -13.48 33.79 -3.57
N VAL A 471 -12.54 32.87 -3.37
CA VAL A 471 -11.17 33.18 -2.90
C VAL A 471 -10.17 32.42 -3.76
N LYS A 472 -8.93 32.93 -3.86
CA LYS A 472 -7.82 32.20 -4.46
C LYS A 472 -6.94 31.61 -3.36
N ILE A 473 -6.74 30.30 -3.42
CA ILE A 473 -5.96 29.53 -2.47
C ILE A 473 -4.68 29.05 -3.15
N ASP A 474 -3.55 29.25 -2.49
CA ASP A 474 -2.25 28.77 -2.95
C ASP A 474 -1.99 27.35 -2.46
N LEU A 475 -1.91 26.40 -3.41
CA LEU A 475 -1.62 24.99 -3.14
C LEU A 475 -0.12 24.66 -3.29
N ASN A 476 0.77 25.65 -3.45
CA ASN A 476 2.21 25.42 -3.35
C ASN A 476 2.63 25.10 -1.91
N ASN A 477 3.68 24.30 -1.75
CA ASN A 477 4.31 24.10 -0.45
C ASN A 477 4.92 25.44 0.05
N PHE A 478 4.78 25.76 1.34
CA PHE A 478 5.29 27.01 1.93
C PHE A 478 6.82 27.18 1.87
N LEU A 479 7.56 26.14 1.48
CA LEU A 479 9.02 26.13 1.25
C LEU A 479 9.41 26.22 -0.23
N VAL A 480 8.45 26.35 -1.16
CA VAL A 480 8.73 26.54 -2.60
C VAL A 480 9.55 27.82 -2.84
N GLY A 481 10.46 27.79 -3.82
CA GLY A 481 11.33 28.92 -4.14
C GLY A 481 12.36 29.28 -3.07
N LYS A 482 12.53 28.46 -2.01
CA LYS A 482 13.48 28.71 -0.92
C LYS A 482 14.63 27.73 -0.94
N ASP A 483 15.84 28.26 -0.78
CA ASP A 483 17.00 27.47 -0.39
C ASP A 483 16.82 26.98 1.06
N LEU A 484 17.15 25.72 1.31
CA LEU A 484 17.01 25.05 2.60
C LEU A 484 18.37 24.53 3.10
N THR A 485 18.62 24.69 4.39
CA THR A 485 19.77 24.15 5.09
C THR A 485 19.31 23.04 6.03
N PHE A 486 19.91 21.86 5.95
CA PHE A 486 19.64 20.74 6.84
C PHE A 486 20.92 20.33 7.56
N ASP A 487 20.95 20.44 8.88
CA ASP A 487 21.98 19.80 9.71
C ASP A 487 21.54 18.35 9.96
N ILE A 488 22.26 17.36 9.44
CA ILE A 488 21.88 15.94 9.45
C ILE A 488 22.89 15.03 10.15
N GLU A 489 22.42 13.88 10.63
CA GLU A 489 23.19 12.81 11.28
C GLU A 489 22.63 11.43 10.89
N ILE A 490 23.45 10.54 10.33
CA ILE A 490 23.03 9.14 10.08
C ILE A 490 23.05 8.38 11.41
N VAL A 491 21.91 7.86 11.85
CA VAL A 491 21.78 7.16 13.16
C VAL A 491 21.45 5.67 13.07
N GLY A 492 21.09 5.17 11.88
CA GLY A 492 20.82 3.73 11.69
C GLY A 492 20.78 3.29 10.24
N PHE A 493 20.93 1.97 10.04
CA PHE A 493 20.69 1.25 8.78
C PHE A 493 19.72 0.10 9.05
N LYS A 494 18.65 -0.02 8.24
CA LYS A 494 17.58 -0.99 8.49
C LYS A 494 17.74 -2.31 7.72
N ASN A 495 18.18 -2.30 6.45
CA ASN A 495 18.57 -3.53 5.71
C ASN A 495 19.67 -4.29 6.45
#